data_AF-A0A3A8I3Y1-F1
#
_entry.id   AF-A0A3A8I3Y1-F1
#
_cell.length_a   1.000
_cell.length_b   1.000
_cell.length_c   1.000
_cell.angle_alpha   90.00
_cell.angle_beta   90.00
_cell.angle_gamma   90.00
#
_symmetry.space_group_name_H-M   'P 1'
#
loop_
_entity.id
_entity.type
_entity.pdbx_description
1 polymer ?
#
loop_
_entity_poly.entity_id
_entity_poly.type
_entity_poly.pdbx_seq_one_letter_code
_entity_poly.pdbx_strand_id
1 'polypeptide(L)'
;MSRLIALASCVSVLLLTGCSNNADAICDRRKECFESDLDTGKCAEKISAWEDEKESEQDKRRARTAECSQCISDRTCAEVISSCIDDCFGIP
;
A
#
# COMPACT_ATOMS: atom_id res chain seq x y z
N MET A 1 41.44 -29.13 8.28
CA MET A 1 39.96 -29.23 8.39
C MET A 1 39.50 -28.25 9.46
N SER A 2 39.05 -27.04 9.10
CA SER A 2 38.48 -26.08 10.05
C SER A 2 37.22 -25.42 9.47
N ARG A 3 36.11 -25.99 9.92
CA ARG A 3 34.76 -25.46 10.17
C ARG A 3 34.35 -24.13 9.51
N LEU A 4 33.51 -24.30 8.49
CA LEU A 4 32.27 -23.58 8.19
C LEU A 4 31.96 -22.38 9.10
N ILE A 5 32.09 -21.17 8.57
CA ILE A 5 31.39 -19.98 9.07
C ILE A 5 30.09 -19.87 8.27
N ALA A 6 29.02 -20.43 8.81
CA ALA A 6 27.66 -20.18 8.33
C ALA A 6 27.19 -18.85 8.93
N LEU A 7 27.37 -17.75 8.20
CA LEU A 7 26.80 -16.45 8.52
C LEU A 7 26.07 -15.91 7.28
N ALA A 8 24.80 -16.27 7.17
CA ALA A 8 23.82 -15.51 6.39
C ALA A 8 22.45 -15.79 6.99
N SER A 9 22.27 -15.31 8.22
CA SER A 9 20.96 -15.22 8.86
C SER A 9 20.24 -13.97 8.36
N CYS A 10 18.98 -14.18 8.00
CA CYS A 10 17.87 -13.26 8.23
C CYS A 10 17.89 -11.92 7.47
N VAL A 11 17.40 -11.88 6.23
CA VAL A 11 16.36 -10.92 5.80
C VAL A 11 15.76 -11.45 4.49
N SER A 12 14.58 -12.06 4.53
CA SER A 12 13.80 -12.28 3.29
C SER A 12 12.29 -12.23 3.50
N VAL A 13 11.81 -11.74 4.65
CA VAL A 13 10.37 -11.71 4.99
C VAL A 13 9.73 -10.35 4.68
N LEU A 14 10.21 -9.62 3.67
CA LEU A 14 9.59 -8.36 3.24
C LEU A 14 9.37 -8.25 1.72
N LEU A 15 9.67 -9.30 0.94
CA LEU A 15 9.47 -9.30 -0.50
C LEU A 15 8.20 -10.05 -0.94
N LEU A 16 7.32 -10.40 0.01
CA LEU A 16 6.13 -11.21 -0.24
C LEU A 16 4.80 -10.43 -0.23
N THR A 17 4.83 -9.10 -0.11
CA THR A 17 3.77 -8.25 -0.71
C THR A 17 4.08 -8.14 -2.20
N GLY A 18 3.92 -9.26 -2.90
CA GLY A 18 4.35 -9.42 -4.28
C GLY A 18 3.60 -8.50 -5.22
N CYS A 19 4.34 -7.73 -6.04
CA CYS A 19 3.96 -7.14 -7.34
C CYS A 19 2.60 -6.42 -7.49
N SER A 20 1.83 -6.21 -6.43
CA SER A 20 0.68 -5.33 -6.35
C SER A 20 1.14 -4.10 -5.61
N ASN A 21 1.10 -2.96 -6.27
CA ASN A 21 1.50 -1.69 -5.66
C ASN A 21 0.45 -1.34 -4.60
N ASN A 22 0.83 -0.73 -3.47
CA ASN A 22 -0.15 -0.33 -2.43
C ASN A 22 -1.30 0.52 -3.01
N ALA A 23 -0.97 1.32 -4.03
CA ALA A 23 -1.93 2.06 -4.83
C ALA A 23 -2.98 1.18 -5.52
N ASP A 24 -2.59 0.04 -6.10
CA ASP A 24 -3.51 -0.89 -6.76
C ASP A 24 -4.50 -1.46 -5.74
N ALA A 25 -4.02 -1.90 -4.58
CA ALA A 25 -4.88 -2.44 -3.51
C ALA A 25 -5.92 -1.42 -3.02
N ILE A 26 -5.52 -0.16 -2.87
CA ILE A 26 -6.41 0.95 -2.51
C ILE A 26 -7.47 1.16 -3.59
N CYS A 27 -7.05 1.22 -4.85
CA CYS A 27 -7.93 1.49 -5.98
C CYS A 27 -8.91 0.34 -6.24
N ASP A 28 -8.46 -0.91 -6.18
CA ASP A 28 -9.31 -2.09 -6.31
C ASP A 28 -10.36 -2.12 -5.20
N ARG A 29 -9.95 -1.83 -3.96
CA ARG A 29 -10.88 -1.76 -2.85
C ARG A 29 -11.88 -0.62 -3.00
N ARG A 30 -11.44 0.55 -3.46
CA ARG A 30 -12.32 1.69 -3.74
C ARG A 30 -13.35 1.36 -4.81
N LYS A 31 -12.93 0.63 -5.85
CA LYS A 31 -13.82 0.15 -6.90
C LYS A 31 -14.85 -0.82 -6.37
N GLU A 32 -14.42 -1.78 -5.56
CA GLU A 32 -15.29 -2.78 -4.95
C GLU A 32 -16.35 -2.13 -4.04
N CYS A 33 -15.93 -1.18 -3.21
CA CYS A 33 -16.78 -0.69 -2.11
C CYS A 33 -17.58 0.58 -2.43
N PHE A 34 -17.10 1.44 -3.34
CA PHE A 34 -17.63 2.80 -3.48
C PHE A 34 -17.94 3.20 -4.92
N GLU A 35 -17.13 2.75 -5.89
CA GLU A 35 -17.20 3.26 -7.27
C GLU A 35 -16.93 2.14 -8.30
N SER A 36 -17.95 1.37 -8.63
CA SER A 36 -17.82 0.16 -9.48
C SER A 36 -17.26 0.42 -10.89
N ASP A 37 -17.35 1.65 -11.39
CA ASP A 37 -16.85 2.09 -12.69
C ASP A 37 -15.45 2.75 -12.62
N LEU A 38 -14.82 2.76 -11.43
CA LEU A 38 -13.48 3.30 -11.25
C LEU A 38 -12.46 2.59 -12.15
N ASP A 39 -11.66 3.41 -12.84
CA ASP A 39 -10.48 2.98 -13.60
C ASP A 39 -9.29 2.83 -12.62
N THR A 40 -9.03 1.59 -12.20
CA THR A 40 -8.04 1.31 -11.14
C THR A 40 -6.62 1.62 -11.58
N GLY A 41 -6.30 1.51 -12.87
CA GLY A 41 -5.02 1.92 -13.41
C GLY A 41 -4.78 3.43 -13.28
N LYS A 42 -5.75 4.25 -13.71
CA LYS A 42 -5.65 5.72 -13.54
C LYS A 42 -5.66 6.15 -12.09
N CYS A 43 -6.37 5.42 -11.23
CA CYS A 43 -6.35 5.66 -9.80
C CYS A 43 -4.94 5.40 -9.24
N ALA A 44 -4.31 4.27 -9.57
CA ALA A 44 -2.98 3.94 -9.11
C ALA A 44 -1.91 4.92 -9.62
N GLU A 45 -2.04 5.39 -10.86
CA GLU A 45 -1.20 6.46 -11.43
C GLU A 45 -1.30 7.77 -10.63
N LYS A 46 -2.53 8.17 -10.23
CA LYS A 46 -2.73 9.38 -9.42
C LYS A 46 -2.10 9.26 -8.04
N ILE A 47 -2.23 8.11 -7.38
CA ILE A 47 -1.59 7.87 -6.07
C ILE A 47 -0.07 7.93 -6.22
N SER A 48 0.49 7.25 -7.22
CA SER A 48 1.94 7.24 -7.46
C SER A 48 2.48 8.64 -7.77
N ALA A 49 1.78 9.40 -8.63
CA ALA A 49 2.14 10.78 -8.93
C ALA A 49 2.06 11.68 -7.69
N TRP A 50 1.06 11.46 -6.83
CA TRP A 50 0.92 12.17 -5.57
C TRP A 50 2.05 11.81 -4.59
N GLU A 51 2.46 10.55 -4.48
CA GLU A 51 3.62 10.17 -3.65
C GLU A 51 4.90 10.90 -4.08
N ASP A 52 5.10 11.03 -5.39
CA ASP A 52 6.32 11.58 -5.98
C ASP A 52 6.31 13.11 -6.19
N GLU A 53 5.15 13.78 -6.07
CA GLU A 53 4.97 15.21 -6.33
C GLU A 53 5.88 16.10 -5.46
N LYS A 54 6.18 15.69 -4.23
CA LYS A 54 6.99 16.45 -3.26
C LYS A 54 8.06 15.59 -2.63
N GLU A 55 9.30 15.73 -3.11
CA GLU A 55 10.45 14.96 -2.64
C GLU A 55 10.62 15.01 -1.11
N SER A 56 10.42 16.16 -0.47
CA SER A 56 10.53 16.29 1.01
C SER A 56 9.48 15.49 1.79
N GLU A 57 8.37 15.12 1.15
CA GLU A 57 7.27 14.39 1.78
C GLU A 57 7.11 12.98 1.23
N GLN A 58 7.91 12.58 0.23
CA GLN A 58 7.75 11.33 -0.52
C GLN A 58 7.69 10.12 0.41
N ASP A 59 8.63 10.00 1.35
CA ASP A 59 8.68 8.89 2.29
C ASP A 59 7.43 8.84 3.18
N LYS A 60 6.94 9.99 3.65
CA LYS A 60 5.72 10.07 4.47
C LYS A 60 4.47 9.71 3.67
N ARG A 61 4.42 10.10 2.39
CA ARG A 61 3.30 9.79 1.49
C ARG A 61 3.24 8.31 1.19
N ARG A 62 4.38 7.70 0.84
CA ARG A 62 4.51 6.24 0.64
C ARG A 62 4.18 5.44 1.88
N ALA A 63 4.64 5.90 3.05
CA ALA A 63 4.29 5.27 4.33
C ALA A 63 2.77 5.29 4.55
N ARG A 64 2.12 6.43 4.32
CA ARG A 64 0.66 6.55 4.46
C ARG A 64 -0.10 5.66 3.47
N THR A 65 0.34 5.56 2.21
CA THR A 65 -0.25 4.61 1.25
C THR A 65 -0.11 3.17 1.71
N ALA A 66 1.04 2.79 2.29
CA ALA A 66 1.25 1.46 2.84
C ALA A 66 0.33 1.19 4.05
N GLU A 67 0.20 2.15 4.97
CA GLU A 67 -0.68 2.06 6.14
C GLU A 67 -2.15 1.91 5.73
N CYS A 68 -2.62 2.75 4.80
CA CYS A 68 -3.97 2.64 4.25
C CYS A 68 -4.20 1.28 3.58
N SER A 69 -3.28 0.84 2.71
CA SER A 69 -3.36 -0.45 2.01
C SER A 69 -3.45 -1.63 2.98
N GLN A 70 -2.65 -1.63 4.05
CA GLN A 70 -2.74 -2.64 5.10
C GLN A 70 -4.07 -2.58 5.84
N CYS A 71 -4.50 -1.39 6.21
CA CYS A 71 -5.75 -1.18 6.95
C CYS A 71 -6.97 -1.75 6.22
N ILE A 72 -7.08 -1.48 4.92
CA ILE A 72 -8.25 -1.87 4.13
C ILE A 72 -8.22 -3.35 3.73
N SER A 73 -7.03 -3.95 3.61
CA SER A 73 -6.87 -5.34 3.16
C SER A 73 -7.57 -6.33 4.08
N ASP A 74 -7.55 -6.08 5.40
CA ASP A 74 -8.07 -7.00 6.41
C ASP A 74 -9.53 -6.73 6.82
N ARG A 75 -10.24 -5.82 6.12
CA ARG A 75 -11.58 -5.36 6.52
C ARG A 75 -12.62 -5.55 5.44
N THR A 76 -13.90 -5.44 5.80
CA THR A 76 -15.01 -5.39 4.83
C THR A 76 -15.26 -3.95 4.36
N CYS A 77 -15.97 -3.77 3.24
CA CYS A 77 -16.34 -2.43 2.74
C CYS A 77 -17.05 -1.55 3.78
N ALA A 78 -17.89 -2.16 4.63
CA ALA A 78 -18.60 -1.45 5.69
C ALA A 78 -17.64 -0.94 6.78
N GLU A 79 -16.58 -1.69 7.09
CA GLU A 79 -15.61 -1.37 8.14
C GLU A 79 -14.53 -0.40 7.66
N VAL A 80 -14.20 -0.38 6.36
CA VAL A 80 -13.18 0.51 5.79
C VAL A 80 -13.48 1.98 6.11
N ILE A 81 -14.72 2.44 5.94
CA ILE A 81 -15.09 3.83 6.21
C ILE A 81 -14.87 4.20 7.69
N SER A 82 -15.24 3.31 8.61
CA SER A 82 -15.19 3.62 10.05
C SER A 82 -13.81 3.44 10.66
N SER A 83 -12.96 2.62 10.06
CA SER A 83 -11.75 2.12 10.71
C SER A 83 -10.46 2.40 9.96
N CYS A 84 -10.53 2.83 8.69
CA CYS A 84 -9.36 3.18 7.87
C CYS A 84 -9.35 4.62 7.38
N ILE A 85 -10.34 5.43 7.76
CA ILE A 85 -10.46 6.79 7.24
C ILE A 85 -9.22 7.62 7.56
N ASP A 86 -8.66 7.51 8.76
CA ASP A 86 -7.50 8.29 9.19
C ASP A 86 -6.25 7.90 8.39
N ASP A 87 -6.02 6.60 8.18
CA ASP A 87 -4.87 6.08 7.43
C ASP A 87 -4.97 6.41 5.94
N CYS A 88 -6.19 6.39 5.39
CA CYS A 88 -6.45 6.65 3.98
C CYS A 88 -6.71 8.14 3.66
N PHE A 89 -6.81 9.01 4.67
CA PHE A 89 -7.21 10.40 4.45
C PHE A 89 -6.19 11.15 3.59
N GLY A 90 -6.70 11.82 2.54
CA GLY A 90 -5.89 12.63 1.66
C GLY A 90 -5.00 11.86 0.68
N ILE A 91 -5.21 10.55 0.52
CA ILE A 91 -4.75 9.80 -0.66
C ILE A 91 -5.78 10.03 -1.78
N PRO A 92 -5.35 10.43 -3.00
CA PRO A 92 -6.26 10.81 -4.09
C PRO A 92 -7.08 9.65 -4.68
#